data_AF-A0A843L0L4-F1
#
_entry.id   AF-A0A843L0L4-F1
#
_cell.length_a   1.000
_cell.length_b   1.000
_cell.length_c   1.000
_cell.angle_alpha   90.00
_cell.angle_beta   90.00
_cell.angle_gamma   90.00
#
_symmetry.space_group_name_H-M   'P 1'
#
loop_
_entity.id
_entity.type
_entity.pdbx_description
1 polymer ?
#
loop_
_entity_poly.entity_id
_entity_poly.type
_entity_poly.pdbx_seq_one_letter_code
_entity_poly.pdbx_strand_id
1 'polypeptide(L)' 'EEVRVFTPAELAGLNPESQAVRIGGSVGNKKRGEIQTRALELGLKVLNAKDLTRAAKVPAESEEEVNEDE' A
#
# COMPACT_ATOMS: atom_id res chain seq x y z
N GLU A 1 16.08 -4.09 -2.37
CA GLU A 1 16.42 -4.22 -0.93
C GLU A 1 15.16 -4.44 -0.12
N GLU A 2 15.22 -5.21 0.97
CA GLU A 2 14.07 -5.40 1.86
C GLU A 2 14.18 -4.49 3.07
N VAL A 3 13.16 -3.65 3.29
CA VAL A 3 13.08 -2.75 4.44
C VAL A 3 11.98 -3.23 5.38
N ARG A 4 12.35 -3.51 6.63
CA ARG A 4 11.38 -3.82 7.67
C ARG A 4 10.76 -2.54 8.21
N VAL A 5 9.44 -2.47 8.19
CA VAL A 5 8.70 -1.33 8.72
C VAL A 5 7.77 -1.74 9.86
N PHE A 6 7.60 -0.84 10.80
CA PHE A 6 6.69 -1.01 11.94
C PHE A 6 5.61 0.07 11.99
N THR A 7 5.84 1.21 11.33
CA THR A 7 4.93 2.35 11.31
C THR A 7 4.69 2.86 9.89
N PRO A 8 3.54 3.50 9.63
CA PRO A 8 3.26 4.12 8.33
C PRO A 8 4.14 5.33 8.03
N ALA A 9 4.81 5.92 9.03
CA ALA A 9 5.74 7.03 8.84
C ALA A 9 7.06 6.59 8.19
N GLU A 10 7.50 5.36 8.47
CA GLU A 10 8.71 4.77 7.89
C GLU A 10 8.59 4.55 6.37
N LEU A 11 7.37 4.55 5.82
CA LEU A 11 7.13 4.42 4.37
C LEU A 11 7.48 5.70 3.59
N ALA A 12 7.39 6.87 4.21
CA ALA A 12 7.47 8.16 3.50
C ALA A 12 8.87 8.49 2.95
N GLY A 13 9.91 7.74 3.32
CA GLY A 13 11.29 7.94 2.88
C GLY A 13 11.86 6.79 2.06
N LEU A 14 11.02 5.84 1.61
CA LEU A 14 11.47 4.66 0.88
C LEU A 14 11.29 4.84 -0.62
N ASN A 15 12.23 4.30 -1.39
CA ASN A 15 12.21 4.37 -2.86
C ASN A 15 11.45 3.17 -3.45
N PRO A 16 10.28 3.38 -4.10
CA PRO A 16 9.42 2.29 -4.57
C PRO A 16 10.02 1.40 -5.66
N GLU A 17 10.97 1.92 -6.44
CA GLU A 17 11.61 1.16 -7.52
C GLU A 17 12.67 0.17 -7.03
N SER A 18 13.30 0.45 -5.88
CA SER A 18 14.45 -0.32 -5.38
C SER A 18 14.16 -1.06 -4.08
N GLN A 19 13.23 -0.53 -3.27
CA GLN A 19 12.95 -1.03 -1.93
C GLN A 19 11.57 -1.68 -1.85
N ALA A 20 11.55 -2.88 -1.28
CA ALA A 20 10.34 -3.61 -0.96
C ALA A 20 10.12 -3.60 0.56
N VAL A 21 8.87 -3.37 0.96
CA VAL A 21 8.48 -3.21 2.35
C VAL A 21 8.07 -4.55 2.94
N ARG A 22 8.62 -4.91 4.10
CA ARG A 22 8.14 -6.03 4.93
C ARG A 22 7.61 -5.50 6.26
N ILE A 23 6.34 -5.77 6.55
CA ILE A 23 5.70 -5.34 7.79
C ILE A 23 6.12 -6.26 8.94
N GLY A 24 6.60 -5.68 10.04
CA GLY A 24 6.98 -6.43 11.24
C GLY A 24 5.85 -7.31 11.81
N GLY A 25 6.23 -8.39 12.49
CA GLY A 25 5.29 -9.31 13.14
C GLY A 25 4.58 -8.70 14.36
N SER A 26 5.19 -7.69 15.00
CA SER A 26 4.63 -6.93 16.13
C SER A 26 3.52 -5.94 15.73
N VAL A 27 3.31 -5.73 14.43
CA VAL A 27 2.29 -4.81 13.93
C VAL A 27 0.93 -5.50 13.88
N GLY A 28 -0.02 -5.01 14.67
CA GLY A 28 -1.40 -5.50 14.70
C GLY A 28 -2.21 -5.14 13.45
N ASN A 29 -3.37 -5.79 13.26
CA ASN A 29 -4.20 -5.67 12.06
C ASN A 29 -4.62 -4.23 11.72
N LYS A 30 -4.93 -3.40 12.74
CA LYS A 30 -5.30 -1.99 12.54
C LYS A 30 -4.20 -1.20 11.82
N LYS A 31 -2.98 -1.22 12.38
CA LYS A 31 -1.81 -0.54 11.78
C LYS A 31 -1.38 -1.19 10.46
N ARG A 32 -1.57 -2.51 10.30
CA ARG A 32 -1.29 -3.19 9.04
C ARG A 32 -2.13 -2.64 7.88
N GLY A 33 -3.42 -2.39 8.11
CA GLY A 33 -4.28 -1.74 7.11
C GLY A 33 -3.76 -0.35 6.73
N GLU A 34 -3.43 0.48 7.73
CA GLU A 34 -2.88 1.83 7.50
C GLU A 34 -1.57 1.81 6.70
N ILE A 35 -0.65 0.89 7.02
CA ILE A 35 0.61 0.70 6.30
C ILE A 35 0.37 0.27 4.86
N GLN A 36 -0.60 -0.62 4.62
CA GLN A 36 -0.95 -1.06 3.26
C GLN A 36 -1.54 0.09 2.44
N THR A 37 -2.49 0.84 3.00
CA THR A 37 -3.08 2.00 2.32
C THR A 37 -2.01 3.01 1.96
N ARG A 38 -1.14 3.41 2.90
CA ARG A 38 -0.03 4.33 2.60
C ARG A 38 0.97 3.76 1.60
N ALA A 39 1.27 2.46 1.67
CA ALA A 39 2.20 1.86 0.73
C ALA A 39 1.63 1.90 -0.69
N LEU A 40 0.33 1.69 -0.86
CA LEU A 40 -0.35 1.84 -2.15
C LEU A 40 -0.32 3.30 -2.64
N GLU A 41 -0.61 4.26 -1.78
CA GLU A 41 -0.54 5.71 -2.09
C GLU A 41 0.87 6.13 -2.55
N LEU A 42 1.91 5.53 -1.96
CA LEU A 42 3.31 5.83 -2.27
C LEU A 42 3.89 4.93 -3.38
N GLY A 43 3.12 3.99 -3.94
CA GLY A 43 3.59 3.04 -4.95
C GLY A 43 4.60 2.01 -4.45
N LEU A 44 4.69 1.80 -3.12
CA LEU A 44 5.61 0.86 -2.49
C LEU A 44 5.09 -0.58 -2.51
N LYS A 45 5.94 -1.53 -2.90
CA LYS A 45 5.60 -2.95 -2.91
C LYS A 45 5.74 -3.59 -1.53
N VAL A 46 4.64 -4.12 -0.99
CA VAL A 46 4.63 -4.84 0.30
C VAL A 46 4.76 -6.35 0.09
N LEU A 47 5.84 -6.96 0.62
CA LEU A 47 6.16 -8.39 0.46
C LEU A 47 5.26 -9.33 1.26
N ASN A 48 4.77 -8.89 2.43
CA ASN A 48 3.91 -9.68 3.30
C ASN A 48 2.57 -8.99 3.55
N ALA A 49 1.95 -8.54 2.45
CA ALA A 49 0.58 -8.06 2.47
C ALA A 49 -0.31 -9.22 2.94
N LYS A 50 -1.01 -9.01 4.06
CA LYS A 50 -2.15 -9.85 4.43
C LYS A 50 -3.39 -9.19 3.85
N ASP A 51 -4.20 -9.95 3.13
CA ASP A 51 -5.55 -9.54 2.77
C ASP A 51 -6.37 -9.32 4.04
N LEU A 52 -6.41 -8.08 4.52
CA LEU A 52 -7.35 -7.62 5.54
C LEU A 52 -8.71 -7.26 4.91
N THR A 53 -8.88 -7.55 3.62
CA THR A 53 -9.96 -7.11 2.72
C THR A 53 -11.33 -7.72 2.98
N ARG A 54 -11.58 -8.42 4.09
CA ARG A 54 -12.92 -8.97 4.38
C ARG A 54 -13.98 -7.90 4.75
N ALA A 55 -13.68 -6.60 4.82
CA ALA A 55 -14.66 -5.62 5.32
C ALA A 55 -14.83 -4.30 4.54
N ALA A 56 -14.26 -4.11 3.35
CA ALA A 56 -14.51 -2.90 2.56
C ALA A 56 -14.69 -3.21 1.07
N LYS A 57 -15.94 -3.54 0.72
CA LYS A 57 -16.58 -3.19 -0.56
C LYS A 57 -16.30 -1.69 -0.79
N VAL A 58 -15.72 -1.19 -1.88
CA VAL A 58 -16.12 -1.18 -3.30
C VAL A 58 -14.89 -0.70 -4.09
N PRO A 59 -14.62 -1.19 -5.32
CA PRO A 59 -13.56 -0.67 -6.17
C PRO A 59 -13.93 0.74 -6.64
N ALA A 60 -13.03 1.71 -6.45
CA ALA A 60 -13.07 2.94 -7.24
C ALA A 60 -12.31 2.63 -8.54
N GLU A 61 -13.09 2.12 -9.49
CA GLU A 61 -12.87 2.19 -10.94
C GLU A 61 -12.20 3.54 -11.29
N SER A 62 -10.95 3.51 -11.77
CA SER A 62 -10.58 3.50 -13.20
C SER A 62 -11.12 4.72 -13.97
N GLU A 63 -10.19 5.57 -14.39
CA GLU A 63 -10.10 6.12 -15.75
C GLU A 63 -11.41 6.60 -16.37
N GLU A 64 -11.72 7.89 -16.24
CA GLU A 64 -12.42 8.62 -17.31
C GLU A 64 -11.38 9.45 -18.09
N GLU A 65 -10.63 8.76 -18.97
CA GLU A 65 -10.28 9.34 -20.27
C GLU A 65 -11.41 8.96 -21.23
N VAL A 66 -12.29 9.91 -21.56
CA VAL A 66 -13.04 9.85 -22.81
C VAL A 66 -12.78 11.17 -23.53
N ASN A 67 -11.85 11.12 -24.47
CA ASN A 67 -11.85 12.01 -25.62
C ASN A 67 -13.13 11.72 -26.41
N GLU A 68 -13.92 12.74 -26.71
CA GLU A 68 -14.88 12.69 -27.82
C GLU A 68 -14.58 13.86 -28.74
N ASP A 69 -13.89 13.53 -29.83
CA ASP A 69 -13.71 14.31 -31.05
C ASP A 69 -14.89 13.94 -31.96
N GLU A 70 -15.87 14.84 -32.10
CA GLU A 70 -16.72 15.00 -33.30
C GLU A 70 -17.32 16.42 -33.36
#